data_AF-P9WK38-F1
#
_entry.id   AF-P9WK38-F1
#
_cell.length_a   1.000
_cell.length_b   1.000
_cell.length_c   1.000
_cell.angle_alpha   90.00
_cell.angle_beta   90.00
_cell.angle_gamma   90.00
#
_symmetry.space_group_name_H-M   'P 1'
#
loop_
_entity.id
_entity.type
_entity.pdbx_description
1 polymer ?
#
loop_
_entity_poly.entity_id
_entity_poly.type
_entity_poly.pdbx_seq_one_letter_code
_entity_poly.pdbx_strand_id
1 'polypeptide(L)'
;MKRTSRSLTAALLGIAALLAGCIKPNTFDPYANPGRGELDRRQKIVNGRPDLETVQQQLANLDATIRAMIAKYSPQTRFSTGVTVSHLTNGCNDPFTRTIGRQEASELFFGRPAPTPQQWLQIVTELAPVFKAAGFRPNNSVPGDPPQPLGAPNYSQIRDDGVTINLVNGDNRGPLGYSYNTGCHLPAAWRTAPPPLNMRPANDPDVHYPYLYGSPGGRTRDAY
;
A
#
# COMPACT_ATOMS: atom_id res chain seq x y z
N MET A 1 -56.12 -24.13 -1.35
CA MET A 1 -54.68 -24.23 -0.95
C MET A 1 -53.66 -23.74 -2.01
N LYS A 2 -54.04 -23.01 -3.10
CA LYS A 2 -53.09 -22.56 -4.15
C LYS A 2 -52.56 -21.12 -4.00
N ARG A 3 -53.06 -20.32 -3.04
CA ARG A 3 -52.70 -18.90 -2.89
C ARG A 3 -51.51 -18.68 -1.96
N THR A 4 -51.36 -19.52 -0.93
CA THR A 4 -50.26 -19.47 0.05
C THR A 4 -48.92 -19.93 -0.53
N SER A 5 -48.91 -20.87 -1.49
CA SER A 5 -47.65 -21.32 -2.11
C SER A 5 -47.01 -20.25 -3.00
N ARG A 6 -47.82 -19.47 -3.74
CA ARG A 6 -47.33 -18.40 -4.62
C ARG A 6 -46.67 -17.24 -3.86
N SER A 7 -47.20 -16.88 -2.68
CA SER A 7 -46.61 -15.84 -1.84
C SER A 7 -45.26 -16.26 -1.27
N LEU A 8 -45.09 -17.56 -0.94
CA LEU A 8 -43.83 -18.09 -0.42
C LEU A 8 -42.74 -18.09 -1.50
N THR A 9 -43.06 -18.46 -2.74
CA THR A 9 -42.11 -18.47 -3.85
C THR A 9 -41.66 -17.05 -4.24
N ALA A 10 -42.58 -16.08 -4.21
CA ALA A 10 -42.27 -14.67 -4.47
C ALA A 10 -41.39 -14.07 -3.35
N ALA A 11 -41.63 -14.42 -2.09
CA ALA A 11 -40.79 -13.99 -0.97
C ALA A 11 -39.37 -14.59 -1.04
N LEU A 12 -39.23 -15.86 -1.42
CA LEU A 12 -37.93 -16.50 -1.61
C LEU A 12 -37.14 -15.90 -2.79
N LEU A 13 -37.81 -15.58 -3.91
CA LEU A 13 -37.19 -14.86 -5.03
C LEU A 13 -36.78 -13.43 -4.65
N GLY A 14 -37.58 -12.74 -3.84
CA GLY A 14 -37.26 -11.40 -3.33
C GLY A 14 -36.04 -11.40 -2.41
N ILE A 15 -35.92 -12.40 -1.52
CA ILE A 15 -34.74 -12.55 -0.64
C ILE A 15 -33.50 -12.93 -1.46
N ALA A 16 -33.63 -13.82 -2.46
CA ALA A 16 -32.52 -14.16 -3.34
C ALA A 16 -32.03 -12.96 -4.17
N ALA A 17 -32.95 -12.10 -4.65
CA ALA A 17 -32.59 -10.87 -5.36
C ALA A 17 -31.93 -9.82 -4.45
N LEU A 18 -32.41 -9.69 -3.20
CA LEU A 18 -31.80 -8.81 -2.19
C LEU A 18 -30.41 -9.29 -1.77
N LEU A 19 -30.21 -10.62 -1.65
CA LEU A 19 -28.90 -11.20 -1.36
C LEU A 19 -27.94 -11.07 -2.55
N ALA A 20 -28.40 -11.31 -3.77
CA ALA A 20 -27.60 -11.13 -4.98
C ALA A 20 -27.18 -9.66 -5.19
N GLY A 21 -28.02 -8.69 -4.82
CA GLY A 21 -27.71 -7.26 -4.89
C GLY A 21 -26.68 -6.78 -3.85
N CYS A 22 -26.44 -7.54 -2.78
CA CYS A 22 -25.46 -7.21 -1.74
C CYS A 22 -24.12 -7.94 -1.91
N ILE A 23 -24.07 -8.95 -2.77
CA ILE A 23 -22.86 -9.70 -3.06
C ILE A 23 -22.07 -8.89 -4.11
N LYS A 24 -20.97 -8.28 -3.68
CA LYS A 24 -20.04 -7.64 -4.59
C LYS A 24 -19.41 -8.71 -5.51
N PRO A 25 -19.06 -8.40 -6.77
CA PRO A 25 -18.47 -9.38 -7.70
C PRO A 25 -17.26 -10.12 -7.10
N ASN A 26 -16.49 -9.40 -6.29
CA ASN A 26 -15.31 -9.89 -5.60
C ASN A 26 -15.58 -10.70 -4.32
N THR A 27 -16.83 -10.95 -3.95
CA THR A 27 -17.19 -11.86 -2.85
C THR A 27 -16.96 -13.32 -3.20
N PHE A 28 -17.17 -13.72 -4.47
CA PHE A 28 -17.00 -15.11 -4.92
C PHE A 28 -15.79 -15.34 -5.80
N ASP A 29 -15.34 -14.30 -6.50
CA ASP A 29 -14.09 -14.33 -7.25
C ASP A 29 -13.21 -13.16 -6.79
N PRO A 30 -12.20 -13.39 -5.93
CA PRO A 30 -11.32 -12.33 -5.46
C PRO A 30 -10.54 -11.63 -6.60
N TYR A 31 -10.51 -12.24 -7.79
CA TYR A 31 -9.89 -11.68 -9.01
C TYR A 31 -10.89 -10.93 -9.90
N ALA A 32 -12.18 -10.93 -9.57
CA ALA A 32 -13.17 -10.18 -10.32
C ALA A 32 -12.84 -8.69 -10.31
N ASN A 33 -12.98 -8.08 -11.48
CA ASN A 33 -12.75 -6.65 -11.65
C ASN A 33 -13.64 -5.83 -10.70
N PRO A 34 -13.08 -4.86 -9.97
CA PRO A 34 -13.85 -4.05 -9.05
C PRO A 34 -14.86 -3.19 -9.81
N GLY A 35 -16.13 -3.26 -9.41
CA GLY A 35 -17.15 -2.36 -9.93
C GLY A 35 -16.91 -0.89 -9.54
N ARG A 36 -17.61 0.01 -10.22
CA ARG A 36 -17.49 1.47 -10.07
C ARG A 36 -17.48 1.96 -8.62
N GLY A 37 -18.39 1.46 -7.78
CA GLY A 37 -18.48 1.86 -6.37
C GLY A 37 -17.23 1.50 -5.54
N GLU A 38 -16.58 0.37 -5.84
CA GLU A 38 -15.32 0.00 -5.18
C GLU A 38 -14.17 0.85 -5.69
N LEU A 39 -14.13 1.15 -6.99
CA LEU A 39 -13.16 2.06 -7.56
C LEU A 39 -13.28 3.49 -7.00
N ASP A 40 -14.50 3.97 -6.83
CA ASP A 40 -14.81 5.25 -6.19
C ASP A 40 -14.37 5.28 -4.73
N ARG A 41 -14.62 4.20 -3.98
CA ARG A 41 -14.14 4.04 -2.60
C ARG A 41 -12.61 4.10 -2.52
N ARG A 42 -11.91 3.39 -3.42
CA ARG A 42 -10.44 3.39 -3.48
C ARG A 42 -9.89 4.77 -3.82
N GLN A 43 -10.52 5.49 -4.75
CA GLN A 43 -10.14 6.87 -5.06
C GLN A 43 -10.31 7.80 -3.85
N LYS A 44 -11.41 7.69 -3.10
CA LYS A 44 -11.60 8.47 -1.86
C LYS A 44 -10.49 8.21 -0.83
N ILE A 45 -10.05 6.96 -0.70
CA ILE A 45 -8.92 6.61 0.18
C ILE A 45 -7.66 7.32 -0.28
N VAL A 46 -7.31 7.25 -1.57
CA VAL A 46 -6.10 7.91 -2.11
C VAL A 46 -6.17 9.43 -1.92
N ASN A 47 -7.34 10.02 -2.12
CA ASN A 47 -7.55 11.46 -1.94
C ASN A 47 -7.40 11.93 -0.49
N GLY A 48 -7.75 11.09 0.49
CA GLY A 48 -7.62 11.41 1.91
C GLY A 48 -6.19 11.27 2.46
N ARG A 49 -5.25 10.72 1.67
CA ARG A 49 -3.86 10.57 2.09
C ARG A 49 -3.07 11.87 1.95
N PRO A 50 -1.93 12.02 2.64
CA PRO A 50 -0.99 13.09 2.38
C PRO A 50 -0.51 13.11 0.93
N ASP A 51 0.05 14.24 0.49
CA ASP A 51 0.65 14.36 -0.83
C ASP A 51 1.87 13.45 -0.98
N LEU A 52 2.08 12.94 -2.19
CA LEU A 52 3.20 12.08 -2.51
C LEU A 52 4.53 12.72 -2.09
N GLU A 53 4.70 14.01 -2.38
CA GLU A 53 5.91 14.78 -2.07
C GLU A 53 6.16 14.88 -0.57
N THR A 54 5.09 15.00 0.23
CA THR A 54 5.20 14.98 1.70
C THR A 54 5.68 13.61 2.19
N VAL A 55 5.15 12.53 1.62
CA VAL A 55 5.54 11.16 1.98
C VAL A 55 6.96 10.84 1.54
N GLN A 56 7.36 11.27 0.34
CA GLN A 56 8.74 11.13 -0.15
C GLN A 56 9.73 11.82 0.79
N GLN A 57 9.44 13.04 1.25
CA GLN A 57 10.30 13.75 2.19
C GLN A 57 10.40 13.03 3.54
N GLN A 58 9.29 12.52 4.06
CA GLN A 58 9.29 11.74 5.30
C GLN A 58 10.11 10.45 5.17
N LEU A 59 9.99 9.75 4.05
CA LEU A 59 10.74 8.53 3.77
C LEU A 59 12.23 8.81 3.56
N ALA A 60 12.61 9.92 2.92
CA ALA A 60 14.01 10.33 2.81
C ALA A 60 14.65 10.55 4.20
N ASN A 61 13.93 11.20 5.12
CA ASN A 61 14.40 11.40 6.50
C ASN A 61 14.51 10.07 7.26
N LEU A 62 13.55 9.15 7.07
CA LEU A 62 13.59 7.81 7.66
C LEU A 62 14.72 6.96 7.09
N ASP A 63 14.98 7.00 5.77
CA ASP A 63 16.09 6.32 5.12
C ASP A 63 17.44 6.77 5.71
N ALA A 64 17.64 8.09 5.84
CA ALA A 64 18.83 8.63 6.49
C ALA A 64 18.98 8.13 7.93
N THR A 65 17.89 8.07 8.69
CA THR A 65 17.89 7.57 10.08
C THR A 65 18.23 6.09 10.15
N ILE A 66 17.61 5.25 9.31
CA ILE A 66 17.86 3.80 9.25
C ILE A 66 19.32 3.53 8.91
N ARG A 67 19.85 4.18 7.87
CA ARG A 67 21.26 4.05 7.47
C ARG A 67 22.22 4.50 8.57
N ALA A 68 21.91 5.60 9.27
CA ALA A 68 22.72 6.08 10.38
C ALA A 68 22.74 5.07 11.55
N MET A 69 21.61 4.46 11.90
CA MET A 69 21.56 3.43 12.95
C MET A 69 22.34 2.18 12.58
N ILE A 70 22.23 1.73 11.33
CA ILE A 70 23.01 0.60 10.83
C ILE A 70 24.51 0.92 10.86
N ALA A 71 24.92 2.11 10.40
CA ALA A 71 26.32 2.53 10.43
C ALA A 71 26.88 2.65 11.85
N LYS A 72 26.07 3.11 12.82
CA LYS A 72 26.44 3.24 14.23
C LYS A 72 26.72 1.88 14.88
N TYR A 73 25.84 0.90 14.67
CA TYR A 73 25.91 -0.40 15.35
C TYR A 73 26.62 -1.50 14.56
N SER A 74 26.64 -1.38 13.25
CA SER A 74 27.27 -2.33 12.32
C SER A 74 28.09 -1.59 11.25
N PRO A 75 29.16 -0.87 11.64
CA PRO A 75 29.96 -0.06 10.74
C PRO A 75 30.64 -0.85 9.60
N GLN A 76 30.77 -2.17 9.77
CA GLN A 76 31.26 -3.08 8.75
C GLN A 76 30.24 -3.34 7.63
N THR A 77 28.94 -3.17 7.89
CA THR A 77 27.88 -3.37 6.89
C THR A 77 27.97 -2.30 5.81
N ARG A 78 28.26 -2.70 4.58
CA ARG A 78 28.25 -1.84 3.40
C ARG A 78 27.05 -2.16 2.53
N PHE A 79 26.29 -1.12 2.17
CA PHE A 79 25.18 -1.27 1.23
C PHE A 79 25.69 -1.35 -0.20
N SER A 80 25.14 -2.26 -0.99
CA SER A 80 25.30 -2.28 -2.44
C SER A 80 24.75 -0.98 -3.05
N THR A 81 25.53 -0.35 -3.90
CA THR A 81 25.07 0.73 -4.78
C THR A 81 24.58 0.12 -6.09
N GLY A 82 23.35 0.43 -6.53
CA GLY A 82 22.91 0.17 -7.90
C GLY A 82 22.14 -1.13 -8.17
N VAL A 83 21.41 -1.68 -7.20
CA VAL A 83 20.37 -2.66 -7.53
C VAL A 83 19.12 -1.91 -7.95
N THR A 84 19.07 -1.56 -9.24
CA THR A 84 17.93 -0.90 -9.83
C THR A 84 16.80 -1.88 -10.05
N VAL A 85 15.69 -1.72 -9.32
CA VAL A 85 14.49 -2.51 -9.56
C VAL A 85 13.65 -1.76 -10.58
N SER A 86 13.15 -2.44 -11.61
CA SER A 86 12.22 -1.81 -12.56
C SER A 86 11.00 -1.30 -11.79
N HIS A 87 10.89 0.01 -11.68
CA HIS A 87 9.72 0.66 -11.11
C HIS A 87 8.70 0.87 -12.21
N LEU A 88 7.44 0.56 -11.93
CA LEU A 88 6.36 1.17 -12.70
C LEU A 88 6.53 2.68 -12.54
N THR A 89 6.90 3.35 -13.63
CA THR A 89 7.18 4.79 -13.63
C THR A 89 5.96 5.59 -13.19
N ASN A 90 4.77 5.03 -13.42
CA ASN A 90 3.48 5.71 -13.36
C ASN A 90 2.39 4.79 -12.78
N GLY A 91 1.45 5.40 -12.07
CA GLY A 91 0.30 4.73 -11.48
C GLY A 91 0.57 4.16 -10.10
N CYS A 92 -0.37 3.35 -9.63
CA CYS A 92 -0.30 2.67 -8.35
C CYS A 92 -0.29 1.16 -8.54
N ASN A 93 0.19 0.41 -7.55
CA ASN A 93 0.06 -1.04 -7.53
C ASN A 93 -1.32 -1.45 -7.02
N ASP A 94 -1.64 -2.74 -7.15
CA ASP A 94 -2.90 -3.26 -6.63
C ASP A 94 -2.96 -3.06 -5.11
N PRO A 95 -4.14 -2.74 -4.55
CA PRO A 95 -5.46 -2.67 -5.20
C PRO A 95 -5.77 -1.35 -5.92
N PHE A 96 -4.81 -0.42 -6.04
CA PHE A 96 -5.05 0.93 -6.54
C PHE A 96 -4.64 1.14 -8.01
N THR A 97 -4.27 0.09 -8.75
CA THR A 97 -3.83 0.16 -10.17
C THR A 97 -4.73 0.99 -11.08
N ARG A 98 -6.03 0.96 -10.83
CA ARG A 98 -7.01 1.69 -11.63
C ARG A 98 -7.32 3.08 -11.10
N THR A 99 -6.69 3.53 -10.01
CA THR A 99 -6.96 4.80 -9.29
C THR A 99 -6.04 5.91 -9.81
N ILE A 100 -6.49 7.16 -9.75
CA ILE A 100 -5.62 8.32 -9.97
C ILE A 100 -4.70 8.44 -8.75
N GLY A 101 -3.41 8.25 -8.98
CA GLY A 101 -2.36 8.38 -7.98
C GLY A 101 -1.04 7.91 -8.54
N ARG A 102 0.00 8.04 -7.73
CA ARG A 102 1.33 7.55 -8.02
C ARG A 102 1.90 6.86 -6.79
N GLN A 103 2.64 5.80 -7.04
CA GLN A 103 3.35 5.02 -6.05
C GLN A 103 4.80 4.91 -6.49
N GLU A 104 5.71 5.23 -5.58
CA GLU A 104 7.14 5.13 -5.81
C GLU A 104 7.75 4.13 -4.85
N ALA A 105 8.69 3.33 -5.35
CA ALA A 105 9.47 2.43 -4.54
C ALA A 105 10.93 2.88 -4.57
N SER A 106 11.63 2.67 -3.45
CA SER A 106 13.07 2.79 -3.46
C SER A 106 13.70 1.64 -4.23
N GLU A 107 14.98 1.81 -4.51
CA GLU A 107 15.86 0.70 -4.84
C GLU A 107 15.91 -0.32 -3.69
N LEU A 108 16.34 -1.54 -4.03
CA LEU A 108 16.58 -2.58 -3.04
C LEU A 108 18.02 -2.52 -2.57
N PHE A 109 18.22 -2.18 -1.30
CA PHE A 109 19.55 -2.07 -0.70
C PHE A 109 19.93 -3.37 0.00
N PHE A 110 21.10 -3.92 -0.33
CA PHE A 110 21.65 -5.09 0.34
C PHE A 110 22.88 -4.72 1.15
N GLY A 111 22.82 -4.88 2.47
CA GLY A 111 23.94 -4.66 3.39
C GLY A 111 24.75 -5.94 3.62
N ARG A 112 26.07 -5.88 3.39
CA ARG A 112 27.00 -7.00 3.67
C ARG A 112 28.27 -6.55 4.43
N PRO A 113 28.75 -7.32 5.42
CA PRO A 113 28.01 -8.42 6.05
C PRO A 113 26.78 -7.87 6.78
N ALA A 114 25.76 -8.71 6.97
CA ALA A 114 24.60 -8.34 7.76
C ALA A 114 24.99 -8.09 9.24
N PRO A 115 24.31 -7.20 9.96
CA PRO A 115 24.48 -7.06 11.42
C PRO A 115 24.35 -8.40 12.14
N THR A 116 25.20 -8.64 13.15
CA THR A 116 25.03 -9.80 14.04
C THR A 116 23.69 -9.70 14.78
N PRO A 117 23.15 -10.81 15.33
CA PRO A 117 21.89 -10.75 16.10
C PRO A 117 21.91 -9.71 17.23
N GLN A 118 23.04 -9.53 17.91
CA GLN A 118 23.19 -8.50 18.95
C GLN A 118 23.18 -7.08 18.38
N GLN A 119 23.91 -6.83 17.28
CA GLN A 119 23.90 -5.53 16.60
C GLN A 119 22.51 -5.21 16.06
N TRP A 120 21.83 -6.22 15.50
CA TRP A 120 20.48 -6.09 14.98
C TRP A 120 19.49 -5.68 16.06
N LEU A 121 19.53 -6.35 17.21
CA LEU A 121 18.69 -6.00 18.35
C LEU A 121 18.88 -4.54 18.77
N GLN A 122 20.14 -4.05 18.80
CA GLN A 122 20.43 -2.64 19.11
C GLN A 122 19.83 -1.69 18.06
N ILE A 123 20.01 -2.00 16.77
CA ILE A 123 19.47 -1.21 15.65
C ILE A 123 17.94 -1.10 15.77
N VAL A 124 17.23 -2.22 15.87
CA VAL A 124 15.76 -2.20 15.89
C VAL A 124 15.20 -1.61 17.19
N THR A 125 15.94 -1.70 18.30
CA THR A 125 15.56 -1.03 19.56
C THR A 125 15.57 0.48 19.41
N GLU A 126 16.57 1.06 18.75
CA GLU A 126 16.60 2.51 18.51
C GLU A 126 15.60 2.96 17.42
N LEU A 127 15.33 2.12 16.43
CA LEU A 127 14.35 2.43 15.38
C LEU A 127 12.90 2.33 15.86
N ALA A 128 12.59 1.50 16.85
CA ALA A 128 11.23 1.30 17.36
C ALA A 128 10.49 2.61 17.72
N PRO A 129 11.04 3.52 18.54
CA PRO A 129 10.37 4.80 18.83
C PRO A 129 10.25 5.70 17.60
N VAL A 130 11.23 5.67 16.68
CA VAL A 130 11.20 6.46 15.44
C VAL A 130 10.03 6.00 14.55
N PHE A 131 9.89 4.69 14.34
CA PHE A 131 8.78 4.13 13.57
C PHE A 131 7.44 4.41 14.22
N LYS A 132 7.32 4.23 15.54
CA LYS A 132 6.09 4.54 16.27
C LYS A 132 5.70 6.02 16.13
N ALA A 133 6.65 6.94 16.25
CA ALA A 133 6.42 8.38 16.09
C ALA A 133 5.99 8.76 14.66
N ALA A 134 6.51 8.05 13.66
CA ALA A 134 6.14 8.23 12.25
C ALA A 134 4.82 7.51 11.86
N GLY A 135 4.12 6.90 12.81
CA GLY A 135 2.83 6.23 12.61
C GLY A 135 2.93 4.82 12.02
N PHE A 136 4.11 4.21 12.03
CA PHE A 136 4.30 2.83 11.57
C PHE A 136 3.89 1.82 12.63
N ARG A 137 3.44 0.66 12.15
CA ARG A 137 3.22 -0.56 12.93
C ARG A 137 3.96 -1.74 12.28
N PRO A 138 4.22 -2.82 13.03
CA PRO A 138 4.86 -4.01 12.48
C PRO A 138 4.09 -4.60 11.29
N ASN A 139 4.84 -4.98 10.26
CA ASN A 139 4.39 -5.75 9.09
C ASN A 139 5.35 -6.94 8.88
N ASN A 140 5.65 -7.64 9.97
CA ASN A 140 6.72 -8.63 10.04
C ASN A 140 6.25 -10.07 10.29
N SER A 141 4.95 -10.29 10.38
CA SER A 141 4.33 -11.61 10.53
C SER A 141 3.39 -11.90 9.36
N VAL A 142 3.04 -13.16 9.19
CA VAL A 142 1.98 -13.54 8.25
C VAL A 142 0.64 -12.94 8.71
N PRO A 143 -0.27 -12.56 7.77
CA PRO A 143 -1.56 -12.01 8.14
C PRO A 143 -2.34 -12.96 9.07
N GLY A 144 -2.77 -12.45 10.24
CA GLY A 144 -3.48 -13.21 11.26
C GLY A 144 -2.63 -13.60 12.46
N ASP A 145 -1.30 -13.68 12.31
CA ASP A 145 -0.38 -13.98 13.41
C ASP A 145 0.02 -12.72 14.19
N PRO A 146 0.36 -12.85 15.48
CA PRO A 146 0.90 -11.74 16.25
C PRO A 146 2.23 -11.24 15.65
N PRO A 147 2.54 -9.94 15.78
CA PRO A 147 3.82 -9.39 15.35
C PRO A 147 5.02 -10.13 15.94
N GLN A 148 6.08 -10.31 15.14
CA GLN A 148 7.31 -10.94 15.63
C GLN A 148 7.95 -10.06 16.72
N PRO A 149 8.62 -10.67 17.71
CA PRO A 149 9.25 -9.92 18.79
C PRO A 149 10.38 -9.01 18.29
N LEU A 150 10.71 -8.00 19.09
CA LEU A 150 11.84 -7.12 18.83
C LEU A 150 13.13 -7.95 18.74
N GLY A 151 13.93 -7.71 17.69
CA GLY A 151 15.16 -8.46 17.42
C GLY A 151 14.96 -9.67 16.49
N ALA A 152 13.72 -10.02 16.11
CA ALA A 152 13.49 -10.98 15.04
C ALA A 152 14.11 -10.49 13.71
N PRO A 153 14.57 -11.38 12.82
CA PRO A 153 15.22 -10.99 11.57
C PRO A 153 14.36 -10.07 10.70
N ASN A 154 13.05 -10.29 10.65
CA ASN A 154 12.12 -9.41 9.95
C ASN A 154 11.63 -8.29 10.88
N TYR A 155 11.98 -7.05 10.54
CA TYR A 155 11.50 -5.85 11.23
C TYR A 155 10.76 -4.89 10.29
N SER A 156 10.14 -5.43 9.23
CA SER A 156 9.36 -4.67 8.26
C SER A 156 8.17 -3.96 8.91
N GLN A 157 7.80 -2.81 8.36
CA GLN A 157 6.80 -1.89 8.90
C GLN A 157 5.79 -1.45 7.84
N ILE A 158 4.59 -1.06 8.28
CA ILE A 158 3.53 -0.49 7.44
C ILE A 158 2.84 0.68 8.17
N ARG A 159 2.36 1.65 7.40
CA ARG A 159 1.52 2.77 7.87
C ARG A 159 0.11 2.69 7.24
N ASP A 160 -0.87 3.38 7.83
CA ASP A 160 -2.28 3.33 7.38
C ASP A 160 -2.52 3.84 5.95
N ASP A 161 -1.64 4.71 5.46
CA ASP A 161 -1.66 5.17 4.07
C ASP A 161 -1.00 4.19 3.09
N GLY A 162 -0.60 3.00 3.55
CA GLY A 162 -0.02 1.96 2.71
C GLY A 162 1.46 2.17 2.41
N VAL A 163 2.12 3.15 3.03
CA VAL A 163 3.57 3.23 3.04
C VAL A 163 4.14 1.98 3.70
N THR A 164 5.13 1.34 3.07
CA THR A 164 5.81 0.17 3.62
C THR A 164 7.30 0.39 3.70
N ILE A 165 7.91 -0.22 4.71
CA ILE A 165 9.36 -0.37 4.83
C ILE A 165 9.62 -1.87 4.95
N ASN A 166 10.32 -2.44 3.97
CA ASN A 166 10.85 -3.78 4.07
C ASN A 166 12.24 -3.68 4.71
N LEU A 167 12.42 -4.31 5.86
CA LEU A 167 13.66 -4.22 6.63
C LEU A 167 13.92 -5.58 7.30
N VAL A 168 14.78 -6.38 6.65
CA VAL A 168 15.00 -7.78 6.99
C VAL A 168 16.48 -8.04 7.17
N ASN A 169 16.90 -8.35 8.39
CA ASN A 169 18.25 -8.84 8.63
C ASN A 169 18.39 -10.24 8.04
N GLY A 170 19.44 -10.44 7.26
CA GLY A 170 19.78 -11.78 6.76
C GLY A 170 20.08 -12.72 7.92
N ASP A 171 19.89 -14.02 7.69
CA ASP A 171 20.48 -15.03 8.56
C ASP A 171 22.02 -15.06 8.40
N ASN A 172 22.71 -16.02 9.05
CA ASN A 172 24.18 -16.11 9.10
C ASN A 172 24.92 -16.14 7.74
N ARG A 173 24.24 -16.05 6.59
CA ARG A 173 24.84 -15.83 5.26
C ARG A 173 24.06 -14.86 4.36
N GLY A 174 22.85 -14.47 4.72
CA GLY A 174 22.03 -13.52 3.96
C GLY A 174 22.49 -12.06 4.12
N PRO A 175 22.33 -11.20 3.11
CA PRO A 175 22.47 -9.76 3.30
C PRO A 175 21.33 -9.19 4.16
N LEU A 176 21.57 -8.05 4.79
CA LEU A 176 20.49 -7.18 5.24
C LEU A 176 19.75 -6.66 4.01
N GLY A 177 18.44 -6.90 3.90
CA GLY A 177 17.58 -6.35 2.86
C GLY A 177 16.82 -5.14 3.35
N TYR A 178 16.86 -4.04 2.60
CA TYR A 178 16.14 -2.82 2.93
C TYR A 178 15.54 -2.16 1.68
N SER A 179 14.26 -1.79 1.74
CA SER A 179 13.60 -0.94 0.75
C SER A 179 12.37 -0.28 1.37
N TYR A 180 11.82 0.71 0.68
CA TYR A 180 10.55 1.34 1.05
C TYR A 180 9.65 1.57 -0.16
N ASN A 181 8.37 1.77 0.11
CA ASN A 181 7.37 2.11 -0.88
C ASN A 181 6.45 3.19 -0.32
N THR A 182 6.13 4.20 -1.12
CA THR A 182 5.27 5.32 -0.70
C THR A 182 3.81 4.92 -0.51
N GLY A 183 3.36 3.77 -1.01
CA GLY A 183 1.94 3.52 -1.24
C GLY A 183 1.38 4.43 -2.35
N CYS A 184 0.09 4.30 -2.64
CA CYS A 184 -0.59 5.12 -3.64
C CYS A 184 -1.01 6.48 -3.07
N HIS A 185 -0.43 7.57 -3.58
CA HIS A 185 -0.71 8.95 -3.15
C HIS A 185 -0.98 9.86 -4.35
N LEU A 186 -1.66 10.98 -4.12
CA LEU A 186 -1.75 12.03 -5.12
C LEU A 186 -0.49 12.90 -5.08
N PRO A 187 0.18 13.14 -6.21
CA PRO A 187 1.05 14.29 -6.37
C PRO A 187 0.29 15.57 -6.05
N ALA A 188 0.90 16.49 -5.32
CA ALA A 188 0.26 17.74 -4.88
C ALA A 188 -0.31 18.54 -6.05
N ALA A 189 0.40 18.58 -7.18
CA ALA A 189 -0.03 19.26 -8.40
C ALA A 189 -1.36 18.72 -8.95
N TRP A 190 -1.70 17.45 -8.70
CA TRP A 190 -2.93 16.83 -9.20
C TRP A 190 -4.15 17.17 -8.33
N ARG A 191 -3.95 17.80 -7.17
CA ARG A 191 -5.03 18.35 -6.35
C ARG A 191 -5.59 19.67 -6.85
N THR A 192 -4.85 20.37 -7.70
CA THR A 192 -5.24 21.67 -8.27
C THR A 192 -5.30 21.67 -9.80
N ALA A 193 -4.86 20.60 -10.46
CA ALA A 193 -4.96 20.41 -11.90
C ALA A 193 -5.23 18.93 -12.26
N PRO A 194 -5.84 18.65 -13.41
CA PRO A 194 -5.96 17.29 -13.90
C PRO A 194 -4.60 16.60 -14.11
N PRO A 195 -4.44 15.29 -13.80
CA PRO A 195 -3.25 14.54 -14.17
C PRO A 195 -3.04 14.52 -15.70
N PRO A 196 -1.77 14.42 -16.17
CA PRO A 196 -1.46 14.23 -17.57
C PRO A 196 -2.21 13.02 -18.17
N LEU A 197 -2.59 13.10 -19.46
CA LEU A 197 -3.41 12.07 -20.13
C LEU A 197 -2.86 10.65 -19.96
N ASN A 198 -1.54 10.47 -20.08
CA ASN A 198 -0.86 9.18 -19.93
C ASN A 198 -0.78 8.68 -18.48
N MET A 199 -1.21 9.48 -17.51
CA MET A 199 -1.25 9.17 -16.08
C MET A 199 -2.68 8.94 -15.56
N ARG A 200 -3.67 9.01 -16.46
CA ARG A 200 -5.08 8.75 -16.13
C ARG A 200 -5.35 7.25 -16.19
N PRO A 201 -6.31 6.74 -15.40
CA PRO A 201 -6.74 5.35 -15.49
C PRO A 201 -7.13 4.97 -16.91
N ALA A 202 -6.51 3.92 -17.45
CA ALA A 202 -6.79 3.45 -18.81
C ALA A 202 -8.27 3.14 -19.02
N ASN A 203 -8.94 2.66 -17.97
CA ASN A 203 -10.33 2.24 -18.06
C ASN A 203 -11.34 3.39 -18.09
N ASP A 204 -10.92 4.58 -17.71
CA ASP A 204 -11.75 5.78 -17.71
C ASP A 204 -10.82 7.00 -17.86
N PRO A 205 -10.28 7.25 -19.07
CA PRO A 205 -9.29 8.32 -19.30
C PRO A 205 -9.91 9.71 -19.17
N ASP A 206 -11.23 9.80 -19.21
CA ASP A 206 -11.98 11.02 -18.90
C ASP A 206 -12.33 11.11 -17.41
N VAL A 207 -11.93 10.12 -16.59
CA VAL A 207 -11.99 10.22 -15.14
C VAL A 207 -11.02 11.30 -14.69
N HIS A 208 -11.55 12.49 -14.71
CA HIS A 208 -11.10 13.61 -13.94
C HIS A 208 -12.21 13.90 -12.99
N TYR A 209 -11.89 13.74 -11.72
CA TYR A 209 -12.74 14.30 -10.67
C TYR A 209 -14.12 13.63 -10.59
N PRO A 210 -14.69 13.60 -9.36
CA PRO A 210 -15.04 14.78 -8.59
C PRO A 210 -14.29 14.93 -7.28
N TYR A 211 -13.45 13.98 -6.90
CA TYR A 211 -13.19 13.81 -5.48
C TYR A 211 -12.34 14.91 -4.81
N LEU A 212 -11.93 15.98 -5.53
CA LEU A 212 -11.50 17.24 -4.90
C LEU A 212 -12.20 18.52 -5.46
N TYR A 213 -13.10 18.47 -6.47
CA TYR A 213 -13.69 19.67 -7.13
C TYR A 213 -15.23 19.67 -7.29
N GLY A 214 -15.95 18.68 -6.76
CA GLY A 214 -17.42 18.76 -6.64
C GLY A 214 -18.25 17.88 -7.59
N SER A 215 -19.55 17.83 -7.28
CA SER A 215 -20.54 16.86 -7.78
C SER A 215 -20.92 17.04 -9.26
N PRO A 216 -21.38 15.97 -9.98
CA PRO A 216 -21.80 14.68 -9.42
C PRO A 216 -20.66 13.71 -9.13
N GLY A 217 -19.44 14.05 -9.54
CA GLY A 217 -18.67 13.12 -10.36
C GLY A 217 -18.46 11.70 -9.88
N GLY A 218 -17.81 10.95 -10.74
CA GLY A 218 -17.29 9.65 -10.41
C GLY A 218 -16.85 9.01 -11.69
N ARG A 219 -16.46 7.76 -11.58
CA ARG A 219 -16.26 6.96 -12.79
C ARG A 219 -17.54 6.85 -13.58
N THR A 220 -17.40 6.84 -14.89
CA THR A 220 -18.47 6.50 -15.83
C THR A 220 -18.43 5.02 -16.21
N ARG A 221 -17.31 4.34 -15.92
CA ARG A 221 -17.04 2.96 -16.32
C ARG A 221 -16.61 2.08 -15.15
N ASP A 222 -16.97 0.81 -15.24
CA ASP A 222 -16.40 -0.24 -14.39
C ASP A 222 -14.94 -0.52 -14.77
N ALA A 223 -14.26 -1.34 -13.96
CA ALA A 223 -12.98 -1.90 -14.34
C ALA A 223 -13.18 -2.97 -15.43
N TYR A 224 -12.38 -2.90 -16.50
CA TYR A 224 -12.10 -4.04 -17.38
C TYR A 224 -10.70 -4.59 -17.10
#